data_AF-A0A2N2VY73-F1
#
_entry.id   AF-A0A2N2VY73-F1
#
_cell.length_a   1.000
_cell.length_b   1.000
_cell.length_c   1.000
_cell.angle_alpha   90.00
_cell.angle_beta   90.00
_cell.angle_gamma   90.00
#
_symmetry.space_group_name_H-M   'P 1'
#
loop_
_entity.id
_entity.type
_entity.pdbx_description
1 polymer ?
#
loop_
_entity_poly.entity_id
_entity_poly.type
_entity_poly.pdbx_seq_one_letter_code
_entity_poly.pdbx_strand_id
1 'polypeptide(L)'
;MSAENELNIELSNDVAQGSYSNLAIITHSSSEFILDFIRMMPGVPKAQVHSRIIMTAEHAKRLLLAIKDNIDKFESQYGEIELHNEPINKVPINFGNNSAEA
;
A
#
# COMPACT_ATOMS: atom_id res chain seq x y z
N MET A 1 -31.52 3.96 21.53
CA MET A 1 -30.71 3.55 20.36
C MET A 1 -30.02 4.80 19.88
N SER A 2 -28.77 4.99 20.29
CA SER A 2 -27.97 6.15 19.89
C SER A 2 -27.59 5.94 18.43
N ALA A 3 -27.92 6.89 17.55
CA ALA A 3 -27.45 6.87 16.18
C ALA A 3 -25.93 6.81 16.21
N GLU A 4 -25.38 5.66 15.83
CA GLU A 4 -23.95 5.52 15.59
C GLU A 4 -23.59 6.55 14.53
N ASN A 5 -22.55 7.36 14.79
CA ASN A 5 -22.04 8.35 13.85
C ASN A 5 -21.71 7.63 12.54
N GLU A 6 -22.63 7.66 11.57
CA GLU A 6 -22.33 7.34 10.19
C GLU A 6 -21.33 8.41 9.73
N LEU A 7 -20.06 8.03 9.72
CA LEU A 7 -19.00 8.81 9.10
C LEU A 7 -19.33 8.90 7.62
N ASN A 8 -19.89 10.04 7.20
CA ASN A 8 -20.06 10.33 5.79
C ASN A 8 -18.68 10.63 5.20
N ILE A 9 -18.12 9.66 4.48
CA ILE A 9 -16.83 9.80 3.81
C ILE A 9 -17.10 10.37 2.42
N GLU A 10 -16.70 11.62 2.19
CA GLU A 10 -16.77 12.24 0.87
C GLU A 10 -15.65 11.68 -0.02
N LEU A 11 -16.02 11.14 -1.18
CA LEU A 11 -15.09 10.68 -2.20
C LEU A 11 -15.14 11.66 -3.38
N SER A 12 -14.10 12.48 -3.54
CA SER A 12 -14.03 13.38 -4.68
C SER A 12 -13.93 12.59 -5.99
N ASN A 13 -14.45 13.16 -7.09
CA ASN A 13 -14.43 12.51 -8.40
C ASN A 13 -13.02 12.09 -8.84
N ASP A 14 -12.00 12.89 -8.49
CA ASP A 14 -10.61 12.61 -8.83
C ASP A 14 -10.06 11.40 -8.06
N VAL A 15 -10.36 11.31 -6.75
CA VAL A 15 -9.93 10.16 -5.92
C VAL A 15 -10.72 8.90 -6.28
N ALA A 16 -11.99 9.04 -6.70
CA ALA A 16 -12.85 7.94 -7.11
C ALA A 16 -12.32 7.15 -8.32
N GLN A 17 -11.49 7.77 -9.17
CA GLN A 17 -10.84 7.06 -10.30
C GLN A 17 -9.80 6.03 -9.83
N GLY A 18 -9.29 6.19 -8.61
CA GLY A 18 -8.21 5.37 -8.08
C GLY A 18 -6.86 5.63 -8.75
N SER A 19 -5.83 4.95 -8.26
CA SER A 19 -4.48 5.00 -8.78
C SER A 19 -3.94 3.59 -8.94
N TYR A 20 -3.59 3.21 -10.16
CA TYR A 20 -3.00 1.90 -10.41
C TYR A 20 -1.55 1.84 -9.90
N SER A 21 -1.23 0.79 -9.14
CA SER A 21 0.13 0.46 -8.72
C SER A 21 0.34 -1.05 -8.80
N ASN A 22 1.58 -1.45 -9.10
CA ASN A 22 2.00 -2.86 -9.19
C ASN A 22 3.24 -3.16 -8.34
N LEU A 23 3.70 -2.18 -7.57
CA LEU A 23 4.75 -2.31 -6.58
C LEU A 23 4.41 -1.41 -5.39
N ALA A 24 4.57 -1.92 -4.18
CA ALA A 24 4.52 -1.14 -2.96
C ALA A 24 5.85 -1.29 -2.22
N ILE A 25 6.44 -0.17 -1.79
CA ILE A 25 7.62 -0.17 -0.94
C ILE A 25 7.22 0.42 0.40
N ILE A 26 7.57 -0.29 1.48
CA ILE A 26 7.25 0.10 2.84
C ILE A 26 8.57 0.40 3.55
N THR A 27 8.68 1.61 4.07
CA THR A 27 9.76 2.00 5.00
C THR A 27 9.13 2.49 6.28
N HIS A 28 9.87 2.47 7.39
CA HIS A 28 9.30 2.85 8.67
C HIS A 28 10.33 3.44 9.62
N SER A 29 9.82 4.07 10.67
CA SER A 29 10.54 4.43 11.88
C SER A 29 9.79 3.84 13.08
N SER A 30 10.23 4.15 14.29
CA SER A 30 9.51 3.77 15.51
C SER A 30 8.08 4.34 15.59
N SER A 31 7.78 5.41 14.87
CA SER A 31 6.50 6.13 14.97
C SER A 31 5.65 6.06 13.71
N GLU A 32 6.28 6.07 12.54
CA GLU A 32 5.61 6.26 11.25
C GLU A 32 5.98 5.15 10.26
N PHE A 33 5.02 4.78 9.43
CA PHE A 33 5.16 3.93 8.26
C PHE A 33 4.90 4.77 7.01
N ILE A 34 5.75 4.60 6.01
CA ILE A 34 5.63 5.24 4.70
C ILE A 34 5.38 4.12 3.69
N LEU A 35 4.23 4.19 3.02
CA LEU A 35 3.84 3.26 1.96
C LEU A 35 3.90 4.01 0.63
N ASP A 36 4.90 3.67 -0.18
CA ASP A 36 5.08 4.19 -1.53
C ASP A 36 4.51 3.23 -2.56
N PHE A 37 3.43 3.66 -3.22
CA PHE A 37 2.80 2.92 -4.31
C PHE A 37 3.39 3.38 -5.64
N ILE A 38 4.04 2.45 -6.32
CA ILE A 38 4.84 2.69 -7.52
C ILE A 38 4.17 2.01 -8.71
N ARG A 39 4.18 2.71 -9.84
CA ARG A 39 3.79 2.16 -11.14
C ARG A 39 5.03 1.91 -11.99
N MET A 40 5.33 0.65 -12.22
CA MET A 40 6.36 0.21 -13.17
C MET A 40 5.71 -0.17 -14.49
N MET A 41 6.17 0.45 -15.59
CA MET A 41 5.71 0.18 -16.95
C MET A 41 6.85 -0.42 -17.78
N PRO A 42 6.61 -1.46 -18.61
CA PRO A 42 7.60 -1.97 -19.54
C PRO A 42 8.15 -0.86 -20.46
N GLY A 43 9.47 -0.81 -20.62
CA GLY A 43 10.12 0.19 -21.48
C GLY A 43 10.25 1.60 -20.88
N VAL A 44 9.78 1.82 -19.65
CA VAL A 44 9.99 3.10 -18.94
C VAL A 44 11.14 2.93 -17.94
N PRO A 45 12.29 3.60 -18.13
CA PRO A 45 13.49 3.35 -17.33
C PRO A 45 13.42 3.90 -15.90
N LYS A 46 12.44 4.77 -15.61
CA LYS A 46 12.30 5.40 -14.30
C LYS A 46 10.92 5.12 -13.73
N ALA A 47 10.87 4.30 -12.68
CA ALA A 47 9.67 4.11 -11.89
C ALA A 47 9.30 5.42 -11.17
N GLN A 48 8.01 5.74 -11.08
CA GLN A 48 7.50 6.91 -10.37
C GLN A 48 6.61 6.46 -9.22
N VAL A 49 6.80 7.09 -8.06
CA VAL A 49 5.86 6.99 -6.94
C VAL A 49 4.60 7.75 -7.35
N HIS A 50 3.48 7.03 -7.47
CA HIS A 50 2.21 7.61 -7.86
C HIS A 50 1.38 8.04 -6.64
N SER A 51 1.55 7.36 -5.51
CA SER A 51 0.92 7.72 -4.25
C SER A 51 1.85 7.39 -3.08
N ARG A 52 1.84 8.24 -2.07
CA ARG A 52 2.52 8.02 -0.79
C ARG A 52 1.50 8.19 0.33
N ILE A 53 1.39 7.17 1.17
CA ILE A 53 0.58 7.23 2.39
C ILE A 53 1.53 7.15 3.58
N ILE A 54 1.37 8.08 4.52
CA ILE A 54 2.12 8.09 5.78
C ILE A 54 1.12 7.77 6.90
N MET A 55 1.46 6.81 7.74
CA MET A 55 0.59 6.32 8.80
C MET A 55 1.36 6.14 10.09
N THR A 56 0.73 6.41 11.23
CA THR A 56 1.31 6.00 12.51
C THR A 56 1.42 4.48 12.57
N ALA A 57 2.38 3.96 13.35
CA ALA A 57 2.62 2.53 13.50
C ALA A 57 1.35 1.74 13.90
N GLU A 58 0.50 2.33 14.75
CA GLU A 58 -0.78 1.71 15.14
C GLU A 58 -1.72 1.55 13.93
N HIS A 59 -1.90 2.60 13.13
CA HIS A 59 -2.80 2.55 11.98
C HIS A 59 -2.27 1.64 10.87
N ALA A 60 -0.95 1.60 10.66
CA ALA A 60 -0.34 0.64 9.75
C ALA A 60 -0.60 -0.81 10.18
N LYS A 61 -0.52 -1.10 11.49
CA LYS A 61 -0.86 -2.44 12.02
C LYS A 61 -2.34 -2.77 11.82
N ARG A 62 -3.25 -1.82 12.05
CA ARG A 62 -4.70 -1.98 11.80
C ARG A 62 -4.97 -2.25 10.32
N LEU A 63 -4.29 -1.53 9.41
CA LEU A 63 -4.38 -1.75 7.96
C LEU A 63 -3.94 -3.16 7.57
N LEU A 64 -2.81 -3.64 8.07
CA LEU A 64 -2.33 -5.01 7.79
C LEU A 64 -3.36 -6.07 8.19
N LEU A 65 -3.94 -5.95 9.39
CA LEU A 65 -4.95 -6.90 9.86
C LEU A 65 -6.21 -6.89 8.99
N ALA A 66 -6.66 -5.71 8.59
CA ALA A 66 -7.81 -5.56 7.69
C ALA A 66 -7.52 -6.11 6.29
N ILE A 67 -6.34 -5.83 5.72
CA ILE A 67 -5.92 -6.36 4.41
C ILE A 67 -5.89 -7.89 4.46
N LYS A 68 -5.28 -8.47 5.51
CA LYS A 68 -5.19 -9.92 5.66
C LYS A 68 -6.58 -10.58 5.67
N ASP A 69 -7.49 -10.08 6.51
CA ASP A 69 -8.86 -10.59 6.58
C ASP A 69 -9.61 -10.50 5.24
N ASN A 70 -9.37 -9.42 4.46
CA ASN A 70 -9.98 -9.28 3.14
C ASN A 70 -9.34 -10.19 2.08
N ILE A 71 -8.03 -10.46 2.14
CA ILE A 71 -7.38 -11.44 1.29
C ILE A 71 -7.92 -12.84 1.59
N ASP A 72 -7.99 -13.23 2.86
CA ASP A 72 -8.50 -14.55 3.27
C ASP A 72 -9.94 -14.77 2.74
N LYS A 73 -10.79 -13.74 2.84
CA LYS A 73 -12.16 -13.77 2.27
C LYS A 73 -12.16 -13.87 0.76
N PHE A 74 -11.32 -13.09 0.08
CA PHE A 74 -11.20 -13.13 -1.37
C PHE A 74 -10.78 -14.53 -1.83
N GLU A 75 -9.74 -15.11 -1.23
CA GLU A 75 -9.23 -16.42 -1.61
C GLU A 75 -10.24 -17.55 -1.33
N SER A 76 -11.02 -17.43 -0.25
CA SER A 76 -12.11 -18.38 0.02
C SER A 76 -13.17 -18.43 -1.09
N GLN A 77 -13.33 -17.33 -1.84
CA GLN A 77 -14.34 -17.19 -2.89
C GLN A 77 -13.77 -17.44 -4.30
N TYR A 78 -12.54 -16.99 -4.57
CA TYR A 78 -11.96 -16.96 -5.91
C TYR A 78 -10.75 -17.89 -6.10
N GLY A 79 -10.29 -18.54 -5.03
CA GLY A 79 -9.08 -19.36 -5.02
C GLY A 79 -7.84 -18.58 -4.53
N GLU A 80 -6.79 -19.33 -4.20
CA GLU A 80 -5.53 -18.80 -3.66
C GLU A 80 -4.84 -17.86 -4.65
N ILE A 81 -4.28 -16.76 -4.15
CA ILE A 81 -3.48 -15.82 -4.92
C ILE A 81 -2.10 -16.44 -5.14
N GLU A 82 -1.80 -16.84 -6.37
CA GLU A 82 -0.50 -17.39 -6.72
C GLU A 82 0.60 -16.32 -6.68
N LEU A 83 1.41 -16.38 -5.63
CA LEU A 83 2.62 -15.56 -5.53
C LEU A 83 3.71 -16.12 -6.43
N HIS A 84 3.87 -15.49 -7.58
CA HIS A 84 5.02 -15.71 -8.43
C HIS A 84 6.23 -15.09 -7.73
N ASN A 85 7.22 -15.91 -7.35
CA ASN A 85 8.46 -15.47 -6.72
C ASN A 85 9.28 -14.58 -7.69
N GLU A 86 8.82 -13.36 -7.95
CA GLU A 86 9.71 -12.31 -8.41
C GLU A 86 10.52 -11.85 -7.20
N PRO A 87 11.86 -12.00 -7.19
CA PRO A 87 12.67 -11.54 -6.09
C PRO A 87 12.68 -10.01 -6.06
N ILE A 88 11.71 -9.41 -5.36
CA ILE A 88 11.66 -7.97 -5.05
C ILE A 88 12.97 -7.52 -4.36
N ASN A 89 13.66 -8.44 -3.67
CA ASN A 89 14.90 -8.22 -2.94
C ASN A 89 16.18 -8.02 -3.79
N LYS A 90 16.11 -7.92 -5.13
CA LYS A 90 17.32 -7.80 -5.98
C LYS A 90 17.52 -6.46 -6.68
N VAL A 91 16.58 -5.52 -6.58
CA VAL A 91 16.80 -4.17 -7.13
C VAL A 91 17.28 -3.26 -5.99
N PRO A 92 18.57 -2.88 -5.92
CA PRO A 92 19.00 -1.84 -4.99
C PRO A 92 18.34 -0.52 -5.39
N ILE A 93 17.23 -0.18 -4.73
CA ILE A 93 16.55 1.10 -4.91
C ILE A 93 17.32 2.14 -4.08
N ASN A 94 18.03 3.02 -4.77
CA ASN A 94 18.70 4.15 -4.13
C ASN A 94 17.68 5.28 -3.90
N PHE A 95 17.10 5.34 -2.70
CA PHE A 95 16.26 6.46 -2.28
C PHE A 95 17.17 7.62 -1.87
N GLY A 96 17.17 8.70 -2.66
CA GLY A 96 17.94 9.88 -2.34
C GLY A 96 17.66 10.39 -0.92
N ASN A 97 18.68 10.37 -0.07
CA ASN A 97 18.82 11.13 1.18
C ASN A 97 17.66 11.12 2.19
N ASN A 98 17.01 9.99 2.46
CA ASN A 98 16.24 9.86 3.72
C ASN A 98 16.56 8.52 4.39
N SER A 99 17.36 8.61 5.44
CA SER A 99 17.62 7.55 6.41
C SER A 99 16.33 7.24 7.18
N ALA A 100 15.44 6.45 6.59
CA ALA A 100 14.39 5.74 7.32
C ALA A 100 14.76 4.26 7.27
N GLU A 101 14.97 3.67 8.45
CA GLU A 101 15.50 2.32 8.63
C GLU A 101 14.59 1.25 7.97
N ALA A 102 15.22 0.12 7.64
CA ALA A 102 14.65 -1.01 6.90
C ALA A 102 13.64 -1.83 7.71
#